data_AF-A0A7Y2NIJ2-F1
#
_entry.id   AF-A0A7Y2NIJ2-F1
#
_cell.length_a   1.000
_cell.length_b   1.000
_cell.length_c   1.000
_cell.angle_alpha   90.00
_cell.angle_beta   90.00
_cell.angle_gamma   90.00
#
_symmetry.space_group_name_H-M   'P 1'
#
loop_
_entity.id
_entity.type
_entity.pdbx_description
1 polymer ?
#
loop_
_entity_poly.entity_id
_entity_poly.type
_entity_poly.pdbx_seq_one_letter_code
_entity_poly.pdbx_strand_id
1 'polypeptide(L)' 'AEVGVTAQEAPDQVRGEAGIHVVWLPAAEKELKKIPFFVRGKARKNTETFASERGVAEISVETLYEAKAHYAR' A
#
# COMPACT_ATOMS: atom_id res chain seq x y z
N ALA A 1 29.15 20.97 -12.95
CA ALA A 1 27.76 21.39 -13.24
C ALA A 1 26.86 20.51 -12.41
N GLU A 2 26.43 21.02 -11.27
CA GLU A 2 25.47 20.37 -10.38
C GLU A 2 24.11 20.98 -10.68
N VAL A 3 23.11 20.13 -10.94
CA VAL A 3 21.65 20.29 -10.83
C VAL A 3 21.07 19.06 -11.56
N GLY A 4 20.14 18.26 -11.05
CA GLY A 4 19.18 18.46 -9.99
C GLY A 4 17.91 17.75 -10.46
N VAL A 5 17.48 16.69 -9.77
CA VAL A 5 16.11 16.18 -9.88
C VAL A 5 15.70 15.76 -8.47
N THR A 6 15.20 16.74 -7.73
CA THR A 6 14.40 16.54 -6.52
C THR A 6 13.14 15.77 -6.93
N ALA A 7 13.06 14.50 -6.55
CA ALA A 7 11.86 13.69 -6.70
C ALA A 7 10.83 14.19 -5.67
N GLN A 8 9.98 15.10 -6.17
CA GLN A 8 8.65 15.48 -5.70
C GLN A 8 8.16 14.77 -4.42
N GLU A 9 8.38 15.39 -3.27
CA GLU A 9 7.55 15.16 -2.08
C GLU A 9 6.14 15.66 -2.39
N ALA A 10 5.15 14.77 -2.31
CA ALA A 10 3.74 15.13 -2.37
C ALA A 10 3.22 15.30 -0.94
N PRO A 11 2.87 16.52 -0.50
CA PRO A 11 2.20 16.72 0.77
C PRO A 11 0.70 16.80 0.49
N ASP A 12 -0.08 15.88 1.04
CA ASP A 12 -1.42 16.18 1.55
C ASP A 12 -1.94 14.92 2.21
N GLN A 13 -1.97 14.83 3.55
CA GLN A 13 -2.89 13.93 4.23
C GLN A 13 -3.38 14.62 5.51
N VAL A 14 -4.60 15.13 5.38
CA VAL A 14 -5.37 15.86 6.37
C VAL A 14 -5.62 15.00 7.61
N ARG A 15 -5.41 15.63 8.76
CA ARG A 15 -5.65 15.13 10.12
C ARG A 15 -7.09 14.60 10.28
N GLY A 16 -7.24 13.28 10.49
CA GLY A 16 -8.51 12.66 10.88
C GLY A 16 -8.35 11.15 11.15
N GLU A 17 -8.49 10.77 12.42
CA GLU A 17 -8.40 9.41 13.00
C GLU A 17 -7.00 8.76 13.03
N ALA A 18 -6.57 8.31 14.22
CA ALA A 18 -5.24 7.81 14.53
C ALA A 18 -4.93 6.44 13.90
N GLY A 19 -4.84 6.40 12.57
CA GLY A 19 -4.34 5.28 11.78
C GLY A 19 -3.32 5.78 10.75
N ILE A 20 -2.30 4.97 10.46
CA ILE A 20 -1.32 5.30 9.42
C ILE A 20 -2.06 5.36 8.09
N HIS A 21 -2.02 6.51 7.41
CA HIS A 21 -2.57 6.65 6.07
C HIS A 21 -1.74 5.81 5.10
N VAL A 22 -2.37 4.78 4.52
CA VAL A 22 -1.72 3.84 3.61
C VAL A 22 -1.99 4.22 2.15
N VAL A 23 -0.92 4.39 1.38
CA VAL A 23 -0.94 4.72 -0.04
C VAL A 23 -0.59 3.48 -0.85
N TRP A 24 -1.40 3.15 -1.86
CA TRP A 24 -1.10 2.07 -2.79
C TRP A 24 -0.18 2.56 -3.91
N LEU A 25 0.94 1.87 -4.09
CA LEU A 25 1.81 2.15 -5.23
C LEU A 25 1.18 1.63 -6.54
N PRO A 26 1.41 2.28 -7.69
CA PRO A 26 0.81 1.88 -8.96
C PRO A 26 1.12 0.42 -9.36
N ALA A 27 2.30 -0.08 -8.97
CA ALA A 27 2.68 -1.47 -9.21
C ALA A 27 1.83 -2.44 -8.36
N ALA A 28 1.59 -2.10 -7.09
CA ALA A 28 0.75 -2.90 -6.19
C ALA A 28 -0.71 -2.91 -6.64
N GLU A 29 -1.24 -1.78 -7.11
CA GLU A 29 -2.61 -1.73 -7.65
C GLU A 29 -2.78 -2.59 -8.91
N LYS A 30 -1.77 -2.61 -9.80
CA LYS A 30 -1.76 -3.49 -10.97
C LYS A 30 -1.75 -4.96 -10.56
N GLU A 31 -0.98 -5.31 -9.54
CA GLU A 31 -0.93 -6.68 -9.02
C GLU A 31 -2.24 -7.08 -8.35
N LEU A 32 -2.83 -6.18 -7.54
CA LEU A 32 -4.13 -6.37 -6.91
C LEU A 32 -5.24 -6.62 -7.94
N LYS A 33 -5.18 -5.98 -9.12
CA LYS A 33 -6.15 -6.20 -10.21
C LYS A 33 -6.12 -7.62 -10.78
N LYS A 34 -5.00 -8.36 -10.67
CA LYS A 34 -4.92 -9.77 -11.06
C LYS A 34 -5.74 -10.69 -10.15
N ILE A 35 -6.06 -10.24 -8.93
CA ILE A 35 -6.91 -10.97 -7.99
C ILE A 35 -8.37 -10.90 -8.48
N PRO A 36 -9.10 -12.04 -8.52
CA PRO A 36 -10.50 -12.06 -8.91
C PRO A 36 -11.36 -11.09 -8.09
N PHE A 37 -12.32 -10.42 -8.73
CA PHE A 37 -13.06 -9.30 -8.12
C PHE A 37 -13.79 -9.70 -6.82
N PHE A 38 -14.31 -10.92 -6.74
CA PHE A 38 -15.05 -11.44 -5.57
C PHE A 38 -14.18 -11.60 -4.32
N VAL A 39 -12.84 -11.65 -4.45
CA VAL A 39 -11.87 -11.71 -3.33
C VAL A 39 -10.97 -10.49 -3.25
N ARG A 40 -10.95 -9.64 -4.28
CA ARG A 40 -10.09 -8.44 -4.35
C ARG A 40 -10.30 -7.48 -3.18
N GLY A 41 -11.56 -7.23 -2.79
CA GLY A 41 -11.86 -6.34 -1.66
C GLY A 41 -11.27 -6.85 -0.34
N LYS A 42 -11.33 -8.16 -0.10
CA LYS A 42 -10.71 -8.80 1.06
C LYS A 42 -9.18 -8.71 1.00
N ALA A 43 -8.59 -9.00 -0.16
CA ALA A 43 -7.15 -8.90 -0.35
C ALA A 43 -6.63 -7.47 -0.10
N ARG A 44 -7.35 -6.46 -0.59
CA ARG A 44 -7.03 -5.04 -0.36
C ARG A 44 -7.03 -4.72 1.13
N LYS A 45 -8.13 -5.01 1.83
CA LYS A 45 -8.28 -4.72 3.25
C LYS A 45 -7.22 -5.43 4.10
N ASN A 46 -6.95 -6.70 3.81
CA ASN A 46 -5.90 -7.45 4.48
C ASN A 46 -4.51 -6.81 4.30
N THR A 47 -4.22 -6.31 3.10
CA THR A 47 -2.93 -5.64 2.83
C THR A 47 -2.84 -4.29 3.54
N GLU A 48 -3.93 -3.52 3.56
CA GLU A 48 -4.02 -2.26 4.31
C GLU A 48 -3.82 -2.50 5.81
N THR A 49 -4.51 -3.49 6.39
CA THR A 49 -4.33 -3.87 7.81
C THR A 49 -2.89 -4.30 8.10
N PHE A 50 -2.31 -5.17 7.27
CA PHE A 50 -0.94 -5.62 7.42
C PHE A 50 0.07 -4.47 7.40
N ALA A 51 -0.13 -3.53 6.48
CA ALA A 51 0.74 -2.36 6.36
C ALA A 51 0.59 -1.42 7.56
N SER A 52 -0.64 -1.13 8.01
CA SER A 52 -0.89 -0.33 9.21
C SER A 52 -0.30 -0.96 10.48
N GLU A 53 -0.43 -2.28 10.66
CA GLU A 53 0.14 -3.01 11.81
C GLU A 53 1.67 -2.94 11.85
N ARG A 54 2.31 -2.83 10.68
CA ARG A 54 3.77 -2.78 10.53
C ARG A 54 4.36 -1.37 10.46
N GLY A 55 3.53 -0.32 10.52
CA GLY A 55 4.06 1.04 10.33
C GLY A 55 4.34 1.42 8.88
N VAL A 56 3.88 0.63 7.91
CA VAL A 56 4.16 0.83 6.48
C VAL A 56 3.11 1.76 5.90
N ALA A 57 3.51 2.94 5.46
CA ALA A 57 2.63 3.92 4.82
C ALA A 57 2.45 3.68 3.31
N GLU A 58 3.35 2.93 2.67
CA GLU A 58 3.33 2.70 1.21
C GLU A 58 3.21 1.20 0.90
N ILE A 59 2.12 0.80 0.26
CA ILE A 59 1.87 -0.59 -0.13
C ILE A 59 2.51 -0.84 -1.49
N SER A 60 3.61 -1.59 -1.46
CA SER A 60 4.30 -2.09 -2.64
C SER A 60 3.80 -3.49 -3.03
N VAL A 61 4.28 -4.00 -4.16
CA VAL A 61 4.00 -5.38 -4.60
C VAL A 61 4.51 -6.39 -3.56
N GLU A 62 5.65 -6.10 -2.92
CA GLU A 62 6.22 -6.93 -1.87
C GLU A 62 5.29 -6.99 -0.65
N THR A 63 4.84 -5.84 -0.16
CA THR A 63 3.89 -5.74 0.97
C THR A 63 2.60 -6.51 0.68
N LEU A 64 2.09 -6.45 -0.55
CA LEU A 64 0.92 -7.22 -0.98
C LEU A 64 1.16 -8.74 -0.90
N TYR A 65 2.33 -9.22 -1.34
CA TYR A 65 2.66 -10.65 -1.26
C TYR A 65 2.90 -11.10 0.18
N GLU A 66 3.57 -10.30 1.00
CA GLU A 66 3.76 -10.59 2.42
C GLU A 66 2.41 -10.68 3.15
N ALA A 67 1.51 -9.70 2.92
CA ALA A 67 0.17 -9.72 3.49
C ALA A 67 -0.60 -10.96 3.04
N LYS A 68 -0.55 -11.30 1.74
CA LYS A 68 -1.18 -12.52 1.22
C LYS A 68 -0.66 -13.77 1.93
N ALA A 69 0.66 -13.89 2.15
CA ALA A 69 1.25 -15.02 2.87
C ALA A 69 0.85 -15.05 4.35
N HIS A 70 0.69 -13.88 4.99
CA HIS A 70 0.25 -13.77 6.37
C HIS A 70 -1.20 -14.25 6.57
N TYR A 71 -2.12 -13.83 5.69
CA TYR A 71 -3.55 -14.14 5.79
C TYR A 71 -4.00 -15.40 5.03
N ALA A 72 -3.09 -16.10 4.34
CA ALA A 72 -3.38 -17.39 3.69
C ALA A 72 -3.30 -18.59 4.65
N ARG A 73 -3.05 -18.36 5.95
CA ARG A 73 -3.14 -19.38 6.99
C ARG A 73 -4.59 -19.71 7.34
#